data_AF-A0A7L6AWQ5-F1
#
_entry.id   AF-A0A7L6AWQ5-F1
#
_cell.length_a   1.000
_cell.length_b   1.000
_cell.length_c   1.000
_cell.angle_alpha   90.00
_cell.angle_beta   90.00
_cell.angle_gamma   90.00
#
_symmetry.space_group_name_H-M   'P 1'
#
loop_
_entity.id
_entity.type
_entity.pdbx_description
1 polymer ?
#
loop_
_entity_poly.entity_id
_entity_poly.type
_entity_poly.pdbx_seq_one_letter_code
_entity_poly.pdbx_strand_id
1 'polypeptide(L)'
;MSMGIDGLVKTVLSASRKGLFRHKPVFNAHEAVSPDELERVETNVGTPVPAPLRDWLLAVGYGDIDEEISFREEWFASIEKGQLKGGVRFAQDVRGNFYAFDSSGRIYFLSRSEPVFAAMSKDFLEFVGELIRRDYKLGEWIDALEMQKYDW
;
A
#
# COMPACT_ATOMS: atom_id res chain seq x y z
N MET A 1 15.96 -14.79 -6.50
CA MET A 1 15.37 -15.02 -5.16
C MET A 1 14.42 -13.89 -4.90
N SER A 2 13.12 -14.14 -4.83
CA SER A 2 12.16 -13.13 -4.36
C SER A 2 12.40 -12.93 -2.86
N MET A 3 12.48 -11.67 -2.40
CA MET A 3 12.56 -11.41 -0.96
C MET A 3 11.21 -11.71 -0.33
N GLY A 4 11.20 -12.51 0.74
CA GLY A 4 10.02 -12.65 1.61
C GLY A 4 9.74 -11.36 2.38
N ILE A 5 8.62 -11.35 3.11
CA ILE A 5 8.15 -10.15 3.81
C ILE A 5 9.19 -9.57 4.78
N ASP A 6 9.88 -10.42 5.56
CA ASP A 6 10.93 -10.01 6.50
C ASP A 6 12.09 -9.25 5.82
N GLY A 7 12.43 -9.67 4.60
CA GLY A 7 13.47 -9.03 3.80
C GLY A 7 13.06 -7.63 3.34
N LEU A 8 11.80 -7.46 2.94
CA LEU A 8 11.23 -6.19 2.53
C LEU A 8 11.12 -5.23 3.73
N VAL A 9 10.60 -5.72 4.86
CA VAL A 9 10.51 -4.98 6.13
C VAL A 9 11.88 -4.45 6.55
N LYS A 10 12.89 -5.32 6.62
CA LYS A 10 14.26 -4.93 6.97
C LYS A 10 14.83 -3.90 6.00
N THR A 11 14.57 -4.06 4.70
CA THR A 11 15.05 -3.14 3.67
C THR A 11 14.45 -1.75 3.87
N VAL A 12 13.14 -1.65 4.03
CA VAL A 12 12.43 -0.36 4.18
C VAL A 12 12.78 0.33 5.50
N LEU A 13 12.83 -0.41 6.61
CA LEU A 13 13.17 0.16 7.92
C LEU A 13 14.63 0.64 8.03
N SER A 14 15.55 0.06 7.24
CA SER A 14 16.97 0.47 7.21
C SER A 14 17.29 1.50 6.13
N ALA A 15 16.37 1.73 5.18
CA ALA A 15 16.57 2.67 4.11
C ALA A 15 16.51 4.13 4.62
N SER A 16 17.39 4.97 4.09
CA SER A 16 17.40 6.40 4.38
C SER A 16 17.81 7.22 3.16
N ARG A 17 17.27 8.43 3.07
CA ARG A 17 17.65 9.44 2.09
C ARG A 17 18.73 10.35 2.65
N LYS A 18 19.70 10.72 1.80
CA LYS A 18 20.67 11.77 2.14
C LYS A 18 19.97 13.13 2.03
N GLY A 19 19.75 13.79 3.17
CA GLY A 19 19.38 15.20 3.21
C GLY A 19 20.61 16.10 3.36
N LEU A 20 20.44 17.41 3.09
CA LEU A 20 21.51 18.42 3.16
C LEU A 20 22.20 18.53 4.54
N PHE A 21 21.57 18.09 5.63
CA PHE A 21 22.18 18.07 6.97
C PHE A 21 21.78 16.89 7.88
N ARG A 22 20.96 15.93 7.42
CA ARG A 22 20.55 14.74 8.20
C ARG A 22 20.10 13.61 7.27
N HIS A 23 20.35 12.36 7.69
CA HIS A 23 19.72 11.19 7.09
C HIS A 23 18.24 11.14 7.47
N LYS A 24 17.35 11.09 6.49
CA LYS A 24 15.90 10.96 6.69
C LYS A 24 15.51 9.50 6.45
N PRO A 25 14.90 8.80 7.41
CA PRO A 25 14.38 7.45 7.18
C PRO A 25 13.39 7.44 6.02
N VAL A 26 13.41 6.38 5.22
CA VAL A 26 12.39 6.19 4.19
C VAL A 26 11.05 5.85 4.84
N PHE A 27 11.05 5.02 5.88
CA PHE A 27 9.82 4.74 6.64
C PHE A 27 9.64 5.71 7.79
N ASN A 28 8.52 6.40 7.83
CA ASN A 28 8.11 7.25 8.95
C ASN A 28 6.96 6.58 9.70
N ALA A 29 7.23 6.03 10.88
CA ALA A 29 6.22 5.35 11.70
C ALA A 29 5.18 6.34 12.22
N HIS A 30 3.91 5.90 12.23
CA HIS A 30 2.78 6.65 12.75
C HIS A 30 2.23 6.00 14.03
N GLU A 31 1.85 4.73 13.95
CA GLU A 31 1.24 3.99 15.05
C GLU A 31 1.55 2.49 14.91
N ALA A 32 1.73 1.78 16.03
CA ALA A 32 1.95 0.34 16.02
C ALA A 32 0.63 -0.39 15.81
N VAL A 33 0.63 -1.45 14.99
CA VAL A 33 -0.57 -2.24 14.70
C VAL A 33 -0.56 -3.53 15.52
N SER A 34 -1.70 -3.85 16.12
CA SER A 34 -1.88 -5.10 16.89
C SER A 34 -2.69 -6.16 16.10
N PRO A 35 -2.55 -7.46 16.43
CA PRO A 35 -3.38 -8.50 15.82
C PRO A 35 -4.89 -8.28 16.00
N ASP A 36 -5.32 -7.86 17.20
CA ASP A 36 -6.72 -7.60 17.53
C ASP A 36 -7.28 -6.43 16.71
N GLU A 37 -6.44 -5.44 16.43
CA GLU A 37 -6.83 -4.31 15.58
C GLU A 37 -7.02 -4.72 14.12
N LEU A 38 -6.12 -5.54 13.58
CA LEU A 38 -6.28 -6.07 12.23
C LEU A 38 -7.54 -6.95 12.10
N GLU A 39 -7.86 -7.73 13.13
CA GLU A 39 -9.12 -8.49 13.15
C GLU A 39 -10.36 -7.57 13.14
N ARG A 40 -10.31 -6.45 13.87
CA ARG A 40 -11.37 -5.43 13.80
C ARG A 40 -11.46 -4.80 12.41
N VAL A 41 -10.33 -4.46 11.81
CA VAL A 41 -10.28 -3.93 10.43
C VAL A 41 -10.91 -4.91 9.46
N GLU A 42 -10.50 -6.18 9.47
CA GLU A 42 -11.04 -7.25 8.63
C GLU A 42 -12.55 -7.42 8.81
N THR A 43 -13.02 -7.38 10.05
CA THR A 43 -14.45 -7.44 10.38
C THR A 43 -15.20 -6.23 9.81
N ASN A 44 -14.65 -5.03 9.96
CA ASN A 44 -15.26 -3.78 9.51
C ASN A 44 -15.36 -3.69 7.98
N VAL A 45 -14.31 -4.13 7.27
CA VAL A 45 -14.27 -4.08 5.80
C VAL A 45 -14.86 -5.34 5.14
N GLY A 46 -15.19 -6.37 5.93
CA GLY A 46 -15.81 -7.61 5.46
C GLY A 46 -14.93 -8.46 4.53
N THR A 47 -13.63 -8.14 4.44
CA THR A 47 -12.67 -8.86 3.58
C THR A 47 -11.37 -9.06 4.36
N PRO A 48 -10.82 -10.29 4.37
CA PRO A 48 -9.54 -10.57 5.02
C PRO A 48 -8.40 -9.73 4.42
N VAL A 49 -7.51 -9.23 5.26
CA VAL A 49 -6.30 -8.54 4.81
C VAL A 49 -5.33 -9.59 4.26
N PRO A 50 -4.76 -9.41 3.05
CA PRO A 50 -3.82 -10.37 2.50
C PRO A 50 -2.64 -10.62 3.44
N ALA A 51 -2.26 -11.89 3.64
CA ALA A 51 -1.26 -12.26 4.63
C ALA A 51 0.05 -11.44 4.57
N PRO A 52 0.64 -11.14 3.39
CA PRO A 52 1.84 -10.30 3.35
C PRO A 52 1.62 -8.85 3.79
N LEU A 53 0.43 -8.28 3.55
CA LEU A 53 0.06 -6.94 4.05
C LEU A 53 -0.20 -6.99 5.57
N ARG A 54 -0.82 -8.06 6.05
CA ARG A 54 -1.01 -8.30 7.49
C ARG A 54 0.34 -8.36 8.22
N ASP A 55 1.25 -9.20 7.74
CA ASP A 55 2.59 -9.38 8.31
C ASP A 55 3.41 -8.07 8.25
N TRP A 56 3.27 -7.32 7.15
CA TRP A 56 3.86 -5.98 7.03
C TRP A 56 3.41 -5.05 8.15
N LEU A 57 2.09 -4.88 8.31
CA LEU A 57 1.53 -3.95 9.29
C LEU A 57 1.88 -4.35 10.71
N LEU A 58 1.89 -5.65 11.02
CA LEU A 58 2.35 -6.15 12.32
C LEU A 58 3.84 -5.87 12.58
N ALA A 59 4.66 -5.84 11.53
CA ALA A 59 6.10 -5.65 11.66
C ALA A 59 6.53 -4.18 11.70
N VAL A 60 5.90 -3.31 10.89
CA VAL A 60 6.29 -1.90 10.75
C VAL A 60 5.28 -0.91 11.34
N GLY A 61 4.05 -1.35 11.61
CA GLY A 61 2.93 -0.49 12.00
C GLY A 61 2.34 0.30 10.83
N TYR A 62 1.44 1.22 11.16
CA TYR A 62 1.05 2.31 10.26
C TYR A 62 2.18 3.31 10.12
N GLY A 63 2.24 3.95 8.96
CA GLY A 63 3.30 4.89 8.65
C GLY A 63 3.34 5.26 7.18
N ASP A 64 4.37 5.99 6.80
CA ASP A 64 4.58 6.48 5.45
C ASP A 64 5.84 5.88 4.86
N ILE A 65 5.81 5.49 3.59
CA ILE A 65 7.00 5.12 2.81
C ILE A 65 7.38 6.30 1.91
N ASP A 66 8.60 6.79 2.12
CA ASP A 66 9.24 7.92 1.44
C ASP A 66 8.39 9.20 1.43
N GLU A 67 7.47 9.34 2.40
CA GLU A 67 6.40 10.35 2.43
C GLU A 67 5.43 10.31 1.24
N GLU A 68 5.57 9.37 0.32
CA GLU A 68 4.78 9.29 -0.93
C GLU A 68 3.50 8.49 -0.74
N ILE A 69 3.54 7.42 0.05
CA ILE A 69 2.41 6.53 0.33
C ILE A 69 2.22 6.31 1.82
N SER A 70 0.98 6.43 2.27
CA SER A 70 0.58 6.34 3.67
C SER A 70 -0.30 5.12 3.93
N PHE A 71 -0.04 4.45 5.05
CA PHE A 71 -0.83 3.35 5.60
C PHE A 71 -1.42 3.82 6.92
N ARG A 72 -2.74 3.77 7.07
CA ARG A 72 -3.48 4.17 8.27
C ARG A 72 -4.76 3.35 8.38
N GLU A 73 -5.30 3.21 9.59
CA GLU A 73 -6.58 2.50 9.80
C GLU A 73 -7.70 3.11 8.95
N GLU A 74 -7.80 4.44 8.87
CA GLU A 74 -8.84 5.13 8.11
C GLU A 74 -8.78 4.93 6.59
N TRP A 75 -7.67 4.38 6.07
CA TRP A 75 -7.55 4.01 4.66
C TRP A 75 -8.21 2.68 4.36
N PHE A 76 -8.44 1.85 5.38
CA PHE A 76 -9.15 0.59 5.26
C PHE A 76 -10.65 0.82 5.07
N ALA A 77 -11.11 0.60 3.83
CA ALA A 77 -12.52 0.76 3.50
C ALA A 77 -12.92 -0.14 2.33
N SER A 78 -14.05 -0.82 2.48
CA SER A 78 -14.68 -1.65 1.45
C SER A 78 -15.02 -0.84 0.20
N ILE A 79 -14.84 -1.48 -0.94
CA ILE A 79 -15.23 -0.95 -2.24
C ILE A 79 -16.60 -1.55 -2.59
N GLU A 80 -17.62 -0.71 -2.59
CA GLU A 80 -19.02 -1.15 -2.74
C GLU A 80 -19.51 -1.23 -4.19
N LYS A 81 -18.77 -0.63 -5.13
CA LYS A 81 -19.20 -0.44 -6.52
C LYS A 81 -18.06 -0.62 -7.51
N GLY A 82 -18.40 -0.64 -8.79
CA GLY A 82 -17.47 -0.76 -9.90
C GLY A 82 -16.73 -2.10 -10.01
N GLN A 83 -15.71 -2.09 -10.86
CA GLN A 83 -14.93 -3.27 -11.25
C GLN A 83 -14.20 -3.91 -10.06
N LEU A 84 -13.91 -3.12 -9.02
CA LEU A 84 -13.20 -3.55 -7.81
C LEU A 84 -14.15 -3.81 -6.63
N LYS A 85 -15.46 -3.92 -6.89
CA LYS A 85 -16.44 -4.23 -5.84
C LYS A 85 -16.05 -5.49 -5.06
N GLY A 86 -16.13 -5.41 -3.74
CA GLY A 86 -15.70 -6.45 -2.82
C GLY A 86 -14.19 -6.45 -2.52
N GLY A 87 -13.43 -5.53 -3.12
CA GLY A 87 -12.08 -5.21 -2.69
C GLY A 87 -12.07 -4.20 -1.53
N VAL A 88 -10.87 -3.88 -1.07
CA VAL A 88 -10.64 -2.99 0.08
C VAL A 88 -9.53 -2.01 -0.25
N ARG A 89 -9.78 -0.72 -0.06
CA ARG A 89 -8.73 0.31 -0.02
C ARG A 89 -7.89 0.12 1.24
N PHE A 90 -6.57 0.35 1.18
CA PHE A 90 -5.69 0.14 2.33
C PHE A 90 -4.57 1.20 2.49
N ALA A 91 -4.34 2.02 1.47
CA ALA A 91 -3.33 3.06 1.50
C ALA A 91 -3.75 4.27 0.65
N GLN A 92 -3.12 5.42 0.90
CA GLN A 92 -3.34 6.66 0.16
C GLN A 92 -2.00 7.34 -0.16
N ASP A 93 -1.83 7.86 -1.39
CA ASP A 93 -0.66 8.67 -1.75
C ASP A 93 -0.81 10.16 -1.40
N VAL A 94 0.27 10.93 -1.53
CA VAL A 94 0.29 12.38 -1.30
C VAL A 94 -0.65 13.18 -2.20
N ARG A 95 -1.11 12.60 -3.32
CA ARG A 95 -2.07 13.22 -4.24
C ARG A 95 -3.51 12.83 -3.89
N GLY A 96 -3.71 12.01 -2.86
CA GLY A 96 -5.01 11.54 -2.39
C GLY A 96 -5.58 10.38 -3.21
N ASN A 97 -4.79 9.74 -4.07
CA ASN A 97 -5.20 8.51 -4.76
C ASN A 97 -5.15 7.33 -3.80
N PHE A 98 -5.98 6.33 -4.05
CA PHE A 98 -6.08 5.17 -3.17
C PHE A 98 -5.42 3.94 -3.80
N TYR A 99 -4.96 3.06 -2.93
CA TYR A 99 -4.52 1.71 -3.29
C TYR A 99 -5.48 0.72 -2.67
N ALA A 100 -5.81 -0.32 -3.44
CA ALA A 100 -6.74 -1.35 -3.01
C ALA A 100 -6.20 -2.74 -3.28
N PHE A 101 -6.71 -3.72 -2.54
CA PHE A 101 -6.56 -5.13 -2.86
C PHE A 101 -7.92 -5.76 -3.19
N ASP A 102 -7.92 -6.77 -4.07
CA ASP A 102 -9.08 -7.64 -4.28
C ASP A 102 -8.99 -8.91 -3.42
N SER A 103 -9.97 -9.80 -3.52
CA SER A 103 -10.01 -11.07 -2.78
C SER A 103 -8.88 -12.05 -3.12
N SER A 104 -8.18 -11.84 -4.23
CA SER A 104 -6.97 -12.59 -4.58
C SER A 104 -5.69 -11.98 -4.01
N GLY A 105 -5.78 -10.79 -3.41
CA GLY A 105 -4.66 -10.02 -2.88
C GLY A 105 -3.95 -9.14 -3.92
N ARG A 106 -4.46 -9.07 -5.16
CA ARG A 106 -3.89 -8.23 -6.22
C ARG A 106 -4.04 -6.75 -5.88
N ILE A 107 -2.99 -5.96 -6.11
CA ILE A 107 -2.98 -4.54 -5.78
C ILE A 107 -3.36 -3.68 -6.98
N TYR A 108 -4.21 -2.69 -6.72
CA TYR A 108 -4.70 -1.73 -7.71
C TYR A 108 -4.44 -0.30 -7.25
N PHE A 109 -4.16 0.57 -8.21
CA PHE A 109 -4.21 2.01 -8.09
C PHE A 109 -5.62 2.50 -8.46
N LEU A 110 -6.18 3.42 -7.67
CA LEU A 110 -7.44 4.11 -7.94
C LEU A 110 -7.21 5.61 -7.94
N SER A 111 -7.40 6.24 -9.09
CA SER A 111 -7.30 7.70 -9.22
C SER A 111 -8.46 8.37 -8.48
N ARG A 112 -8.14 9.43 -7.73
CA ARG A 112 -9.16 10.28 -7.11
C ARG A 112 -9.63 11.39 -8.05
N SER A 113 -8.77 11.86 -8.95
CA SER A 113 -9.07 12.97 -9.85
C SER A 113 -9.86 12.55 -11.08
N GLU A 114 -9.81 11.28 -11.45
CA GLU A 114 -10.45 10.74 -12.64
C GLU A 114 -11.04 9.36 -12.34
N PRO A 115 -12.14 8.95 -13.02
CA PRO A 115 -12.74 7.63 -12.84
C PRO A 115 -11.90 6.58 -13.58
N VAL A 116 -10.66 6.37 -13.13
CA VAL A 116 -9.73 5.40 -13.69
C VAL A 116 -9.01 4.62 -12.60
N PHE A 117 -8.63 3.39 -12.94
CA PHE A 117 -7.88 2.50 -12.08
C PHE A 117 -6.90 1.66 -12.90
N ALA A 118 -5.91 1.06 -12.25
CA ALA A 118 -4.99 0.13 -12.91
C ALA A 118 -4.53 -0.95 -11.94
N ALA A 119 -4.31 -2.16 -12.45
CA ALA A 119 -3.61 -3.20 -11.70
C ALA A 119 -2.12 -2.83 -11.61
N MET A 120 -1.56 -2.87 -10.40
CA MET A 120 -0.16 -2.52 -10.16
C MET A 120 0.73 -3.75 -9.97
N SER A 121 0.28 -4.69 -9.16
CA SER A 121 1.04 -5.90 -8.81
C SER A 121 0.11 -7.04 -8.46
N LYS A 122 0.61 -8.27 -8.52
CA LYS A 122 -0.14 -9.51 -8.27
C LYS A 122 -0.44 -9.72 -6.79
N ASP A 123 0.40 -9.18 -5.93
CA ASP A 123 0.26 -9.20 -4.48
C ASP A 123 1.02 -8.04 -3.83
N PHE A 124 0.94 -7.97 -2.50
CA PHE A 124 1.62 -6.95 -1.71
C PHE A 124 3.15 -7.10 -1.65
N LEU A 125 3.70 -8.32 -1.81
CA LEU A 125 5.15 -8.52 -1.84
C LEU A 125 5.75 -7.92 -3.11
N GLU A 126 5.13 -8.18 -4.26
CA GLU A 126 5.51 -7.58 -5.54
C GLU A 126 5.31 -6.07 -5.49
N PHE A 127 4.25 -5.59 -4.82
CA PHE A 127 4.02 -4.15 -4.65
C PHE A 127 5.19 -3.43 -3.97
N VAL A 128 5.55 -3.87 -2.76
CA VAL A 128 6.65 -3.25 -2.00
C VAL A 128 8.01 -3.52 -2.65
N GLY A 129 8.21 -4.72 -3.20
CA GLY A 129 9.43 -5.05 -3.94
C GLY A 129 9.67 -4.13 -5.14
N GLU A 130 8.60 -3.80 -5.87
CA GLU A 130 8.65 -2.89 -7.00
C GLU A 130 8.86 -1.43 -6.57
N LEU A 131 8.25 -0.98 -5.45
CA LEU A 131 8.57 0.31 -4.84
C LEU A 131 10.06 0.44 -4.55
N ILE A 132 10.65 -0.54 -3.85
CA ILE A 132 12.08 -0.54 -3.52
C ILE A 132 12.92 -0.54 -4.81
N ARG A 133 12.58 -1.38 -5.78
CA ARG A 133 13.31 -1.48 -7.06
C ARG A 133 13.31 -0.16 -7.84
N ARG A 134 12.23 0.60 -7.75
CA ARG A 134 12.07 1.91 -8.37
C ARG A 134 12.61 3.06 -7.53
N ASP A 135 13.30 2.75 -6.43
CA ASP A 135 13.77 3.74 -5.48
C ASP A 135 12.63 4.65 -4.99
N TYR A 136 11.47 4.05 -4.69
CA TYR A 136 10.26 4.67 -4.16
C TYR A 136 9.63 5.76 -5.04
N LYS A 137 10.02 5.85 -6.30
CA LYS A 137 9.44 6.75 -7.31
C LYS A 137 8.04 6.31 -7.74
N LEU A 138 7.07 6.46 -6.84
CA LEU A 138 5.69 6.00 -7.01
C LEU A 138 4.98 6.72 -8.17
N GLY A 139 5.17 8.03 -8.32
CA GLY A 139 4.62 8.78 -9.46
C GLY A 139 5.05 8.23 -10.82
N GLU A 140 6.35 7.99 -11.02
CA GLU A 140 6.87 7.39 -12.27
C GLU A 140 6.33 5.98 -12.53
N TRP A 141 5.99 5.24 -11.47
CA TRP A 141 5.34 3.95 -11.62
C TRP A 141 3.90 4.10 -12.09
N ILE A 142 3.13 4.98 -11.45
CA ILE A 142 1.73 5.26 -11.80
C ILE A 142 1.62 5.72 -13.25
N ASP A 143 2.50 6.63 -13.68
CA ASP A 143 2.52 7.17 -15.05
C ASP A 143 2.77 6.10 -16.13
N ALA A 144 3.37 4.96 -15.74
CA ALA A 144 3.63 3.83 -16.62
C ALA A 144 2.52 2.77 -16.63
N LEU A 145 1.47 2.93 -15.81
CA LEU A 145 0.37 1.97 -15.74
C LEU A 145 -0.60 2.13 -16.92
N GLU A 146 -1.12 1.01 -17.39
CA GLU A 146 -2.23 0.98 -18.34
C GLU A 146 -3.54 1.26 -17.59
N MET A 147 -3.98 2.52 -17.63
CA MET A 147 -5.21 2.98 -16.98
C MET A 147 -6.46 2.45 -17.67
N GLN A 148 -7.40 1.95 -16.88
CA GLN A 148 -8.71 1.51 -17.30
C GLN A 148 -9.78 2.43 -16.71
N LYS A 149 -10.89 2.60 -17.42
CA LYS A 149 -12.04 3.33 -16.87
C LYS A 149 -12.64 2.57 -15.70
N TYR A 150 -13.03 3.31 -14.67
CA TYR A 150 -13.69 2.79 -13.48
C TYR A 150 -15.15 3.27 -13.45
N ASP A 151 -16.07 2.32 -13.32
CA ASP A 151 -17.51 2.60 -13.30
C ASP A 151 -18.00 2.68 -11.85
N TRP A 152 -18.18 3.90 -11.34
CA TRP A 152 -18.60 4.14 -9.96
C TRP A 152 -20.01 3.66 -9.62
#